data_AF-A0A846C937-F1
#
_entry.id   AF-A0A846C937-F1
#
_cell.length_a   1.000
_cell.length_b   1.000
_cell.length_c   1.000
_cell.angle_alpha   90.00
_cell.angle_beta   90.00
_cell.angle_gamma   90.00
#
_symmetry.space_group_name_H-M   'P 1'
#
loop_
_entity.id
_entity.type
_entity.pdbx_description
1 polymer ?
#
loop_
_entity_poly.entity_id
_entity_poly.type
_entity_poly.pdbx_seq_one_letter_code
_entity_poly.pdbx_strand_id
1 'polypeptide(L)'
;MATIWELDFYSRPILDDRQKKLWELLICQSPVGINEPTDSLYRYSEFTNNQEVNSIWLRNAIEKAIADAPEPPQKIRFFRRQMNNMIAKACAELAIPTALSRRTYLLNQWLEQRMEEVYPTYPGYQPGTNPSVQYMNSVPQPLPDALIGEKWTFVSLEVGAFAEMSEWDIDFGEAFPLSMMNIAPNCPIPGLIIYSSRAQALAAWMSGSELAFIKFSPNPAARLLLQTGGDDSWILANLSNPSTIAEAKRFSEAKSKAKEVHFLAVQSNPESESFAGFWLLQEINI
;
A
#
# COMPACT_ATOMS: atom_id res chain seq x y z
N MET A 1 -3.56 -14.13 10.97
CA MET A 1 -3.13 -13.44 9.73
C MET A 1 -1.63 -13.34 9.74
N ALA A 2 -0.99 -13.10 8.59
CA ALA A 2 0.46 -13.06 8.53
C ALA A 2 1.03 -11.74 9.10
N THR A 3 2.13 -11.80 9.87
CA THR A 3 2.81 -10.60 10.36
C THR A 3 3.62 -9.98 9.22
N ILE A 4 3.20 -8.81 8.74
CA ILE A 4 3.83 -8.09 7.64
C ILE A 4 4.51 -6.85 8.19
N TRP A 5 5.74 -6.59 7.77
CA TRP A 5 6.44 -5.34 8.06
C TRP A 5 6.55 -4.46 6.81
N GLU A 6 6.54 -3.16 7.03
CA GLU A 6 6.83 -2.12 6.04
C GLU A 6 8.22 -1.56 6.34
N LEU A 7 9.08 -1.48 5.33
CA LEU A 7 10.47 -1.08 5.49
C LEU A 7 10.80 0.12 4.60
N ASP A 8 11.43 1.13 5.19
CA ASP A 8 12.14 2.18 4.48
C ASP A 8 13.62 2.19 4.89
N PHE A 9 14.54 2.20 3.93
CA PHE A 9 15.96 2.42 4.20
C PHE A 9 16.52 3.44 3.22
N TYR A 10 16.69 4.68 3.68
CA TYR A 10 17.08 5.78 2.80
C TYR A 10 17.76 6.95 3.52
N SER A 11 18.41 7.82 2.73
CA SER A 11 18.99 9.05 3.24
C SER A 11 17.93 10.02 3.76
N ARG A 12 18.19 10.68 4.88
CA ARG A 12 17.34 11.70 5.51
C ARG A 12 17.85 13.12 5.20
N PRO A 13 17.01 14.16 5.36
CA PRO A 13 17.42 15.57 5.25
C PRO A 13 18.28 16.03 6.44
N ILE A 14 19.23 15.20 6.86
CA ILE A 14 20.12 15.42 8.01
C ILE A 14 21.54 15.18 7.52
N LEU A 15 22.43 16.13 7.76
CA LEU A 15 23.86 15.99 7.52
C LEU A 15 24.59 15.59 8.80
N ASP A 16 25.60 14.75 8.66
CA ASP A 16 26.57 14.45 9.71
C ASP A 16 27.66 15.54 9.81
N ASP A 17 28.58 15.38 10.78
CA ASP A 17 29.72 16.28 10.99
C ASP A 17 30.64 16.40 9.77
N ARG A 18 30.56 15.45 8.82
CA ARG A 18 31.34 15.41 7.57
C ARG A 18 30.56 15.96 6.38
N GLN A 19 29.40 16.60 6.61
CA GLN A 19 28.51 17.13 5.57
C GLN A 19 28.01 16.05 4.61
N LYS A 20 27.82 14.82 5.10
CA LYS A 20 27.22 13.71 4.35
C LYS A 20 25.83 13.41 4.88
N LYS A 21 24.93 12.97 3.98
CA LYS A 21 23.57 12.60 4.36
C LYS A 21 23.60 11.40 5.31
N LEU A 22 22.91 11.54 6.44
CA LEU A 22 22.62 10.44 7.34
C LEU A 22 21.56 9.53 6.71
N TRP A 23 21.69 8.23 6.93
CA TRP A 23 20.74 7.22 6.49
C TRP A 23 20.00 6.65 7.67
N GLU A 24 18.78 6.20 7.43
CA GLU A 24 17.95 5.63 8.48
C GLU A 24 17.15 4.46 7.94
N LEU A 25 17.15 3.38 8.71
CA LEU A 25 16.22 2.27 8.58
C LEU A 25 14.99 2.58 9.43
N LEU A 26 13.82 2.50 8.83
CA LEU A 26 12.53 2.48 9.50
C LEU A 26 11.84 1.16 9.18
N ILE A 27 11.31 0.52 10.20
CA ILE A 27 10.48 -0.67 10.10
C ILE A 27 9.24 -0.46 10.95
N CYS A 28 8.05 -0.69 10.40
CA CYS A 28 6.84 -0.79 11.20
C CYS A 28 6.01 -2.00 10.79
N GLN A 29 5.23 -2.54 11.72
CA GLN A 29 4.28 -3.60 11.40
C GLN A 29 3.08 -3.01 10.63
N SER A 30 2.71 -3.63 9.51
CA SER A 30 1.49 -3.29 8.77
C SER A 30 0.26 -3.70 9.58
N PRO A 31 -0.78 -2.85 9.67
CA PRO A 31 -2.09 -3.33 10.06
C PRO A 31 -2.67 -4.21 8.94
N VAL A 32 -3.38 -5.27 9.29
CA VAL A 32 -4.01 -6.18 8.30
C VAL A 32 -5.53 -6.29 8.47
N GLY A 33 -6.10 -5.67 9.51
CA GLY A 33 -7.54 -5.57 9.78
C GLY A 33 -8.03 -4.16 10.13
N ILE A 34 -9.35 -3.97 10.13
CA ILE A 34 -10.00 -2.67 10.37
C ILE A 34 -9.95 -2.22 11.84
N ASN A 35 -9.79 -3.17 12.78
CA ASN A 35 -9.88 -2.94 14.23
C ASN A 35 -8.51 -2.95 14.94
N GLU A 36 -7.40 -2.97 14.21
CA GLU A 36 -6.07 -3.02 14.81
C GLU A 36 -5.64 -1.65 15.36
N PRO A 37 -5.22 -1.54 16.63
CA PRO A 37 -4.75 -0.29 17.19
C PRO A 37 -3.34 0.04 16.67
N THR A 38 -3.25 1.02 15.77
CA THR A 38 -2.02 1.40 15.06
C THR A 38 -0.87 1.85 15.97
N ASP A 39 -1.19 2.37 17.15
CA ASP A 39 -0.19 2.86 18.12
C ASP A 39 0.53 1.74 18.87
N SER A 40 -0.07 0.54 18.88
CA SER A 40 0.52 -0.65 19.50
C SER A 40 1.38 -1.48 18.55
N LEU A 41 1.33 -1.16 17.25
CA LEU A 41 2.07 -1.88 16.22
C LEU A 41 3.57 -1.64 16.37
N TYR A 42 4.34 -2.70 16.18
CA TYR A 42 5.80 -2.66 16.32
C TYR A 42 6.43 -1.60 15.42
N ARG A 43 7.42 -0.86 15.94
CA ARG A 43 8.20 0.15 15.20
C ARG A 43 9.67 0.08 15.61
N TYR A 44 10.55 0.18 14.63
CA TYR A 44 12.00 0.18 14.79
C TYR A 44 12.64 1.27 13.92
N SER A 45 13.62 1.98 14.48
CA SER A 45 14.39 3.02 13.78
C SER A 45 15.87 2.89 14.14
N GLU A 46 16.75 2.86 13.14
CA GLU A 46 18.19 2.86 13.35
C GLU A 46 18.89 3.74 12.31
N PHE A 47 19.68 4.69 12.78
CA PHE A 47 20.51 5.55 11.92
C PHE A 47 21.84 4.89 11.58
N THR A 48 22.36 5.22 10.41
CA THR A 48 23.71 4.86 9.96
C THR A 48 24.31 5.96 9.10
N ASN A 49 25.64 6.01 9.05
CA ASN A 49 26.33 6.90 8.12
C ASN A 49 26.33 6.32 6.70
N ASN A 50 26.67 7.15 5.72
CA ASN A 50 26.66 6.77 4.31
C ASN A 50 27.72 5.72 3.91
N GLN A 51 28.77 5.51 4.70
CA GLN A 51 29.85 4.56 4.40
C GLN A 51 29.45 3.13 4.76
N GLU A 52 28.52 2.99 5.69
CA GLU A 52 28.02 1.71 6.19
C GLU A 52 26.77 1.21 5.43
N VAL A 53 26.20 2.02 4.54
CA VAL A 53 25.03 1.66 3.74
C VAL A 53 25.36 0.52 2.78
N ASN A 54 25.02 -0.70 3.19
CA ASN A 54 25.14 -1.91 2.39
C ASN A 54 24.20 -3.00 2.92
N SER A 55 24.10 -4.12 2.19
CA SER A 55 23.20 -5.23 2.54
C SER A 55 23.56 -5.92 3.86
N ILE A 56 24.83 -5.89 4.27
CA ILE A 56 25.30 -6.54 5.52
C ILE A 56 24.81 -5.74 6.72
N TRP A 57 25.00 -4.41 6.69
CA TRP A 57 24.47 -3.52 7.73
C TRP A 57 22.96 -3.65 7.84
N LEU A 58 22.25 -3.58 6.70
CA LEU A 58 20.79 -3.68 6.67
C LEU A 58 20.30 -5.01 7.24
N ARG A 59 20.93 -6.13 6.87
CA ARG A 59 20.59 -7.45 7.41
C ARG A 59 20.74 -7.49 8.93
N ASN A 60 21.89 -7.04 9.44
CA ASN A 60 22.13 -7.04 10.88
C ASN A 60 21.14 -6.14 11.65
N ALA A 61 20.75 -5.00 11.06
CA ALA A 61 19.74 -4.12 11.64
C ALA A 61 18.34 -4.77 11.64
N ILE A 62 17.98 -5.50 10.58
CA ILE A 62 16.73 -6.29 10.53
C ILE A 62 16.77 -7.42 11.57
N GLU A 63 17.90 -8.12 11.75
CA GLU A 63 18.06 -9.15 12.79
C GLU A 63 17.85 -8.59 14.20
N LYS A 64 18.38 -7.38 14.48
CA LYS A 64 18.12 -6.68 15.75
C LYS A 64 16.63 -6.38 15.93
N ALA A 65 15.98 -5.85 14.89
CA ALA A 65 14.54 -5.56 14.93
C ALA A 65 13.73 -6.85 15.18
N ILE A 66 14.11 -7.97 14.58
CA ILE A 66 13.46 -9.27 14.82
C ILE A 66 13.64 -9.76 16.26
N ALA A 67 14.83 -9.57 16.83
CA ALA A 67 15.09 -9.96 18.21
C ALA A 67 14.34 -9.09 19.24
N ASP A 68 14.01 -7.86 18.87
CA ASP A 68 13.29 -6.89 19.70
C ASP A 68 11.76 -6.97 19.55
N ALA A 69 11.28 -7.42 18.38
CA ALA A 69 9.86 -7.52 18.09
C ALA A 69 9.17 -8.67 18.85
N PRO A 70 7.86 -8.54 19.19
CA PRO A 70 7.08 -9.63 19.78
C PRO A 70 7.01 -10.87 18.87
N GLU A 71 6.94 -10.65 17.56
CA GLU A 71 6.88 -11.70 16.55
C GLU A 71 7.72 -11.31 15.32
N PRO A 72 8.42 -12.29 14.70
CA PRO A 72 9.16 -12.05 13.46
C PRO A 72 8.21 -11.81 12.27
N PRO A 73 8.62 -11.03 11.26
CA PRO A 73 7.82 -10.84 10.06
C PRO A 73 7.84 -12.10 9.20
N GLN A 74 6.69 -12.41 8.60
CA GLN A 74 6.58 -13.42 7.55
C GLN A 74 6.79 -12.82 6.16
N LYS A 75 6.74 -11.49 6.04
CA LYS A 75 6.97 -10.75 4.80
C LYS A 75 7.37 -9.31 5.10
N ILE A 76 8.26 -8.77 4.27
CA ILE A 76 8.62 -7.34 4.31
C ILE A 76 8.20 -6.66 3.00
N ARG A 77 7.37 -5.63 3.11
CA ARG A 77 7.00 -4.73 2.02
C ARG A 77 7.86 -3.47 2.06
N PHE A 78 8.20 -2.92 0.91
CA PHE A 78 8.90 -1.65 0.82
C PHE A 78 8.54 -0.96 -0.49
N PHE A 79 8.63 0.37 -0.51
CA PHE A 79 8.27 1.16 -1.70
C PHE A 79 9.52 1.66 -2.46
N ARG A 80 10.68 1.77 -1.83
CA ARG A 80 11.86 2.33 -2.52
C ARG A 80 12.47 1.37 -3.54
N ARG A 81 12.05 1.47 -4.80
CA ARG A 81 12.55 0.66 -5.92
C ARG A 81 14.07 0.68 -6.06
N GLN A 82 14.69 1.85 -5.87
CA GLN A 82 16.16 2.01 -5.96
C GLN A 82 16.90 1.14 -4.93
N MET A 83 16.21 0.78 -3.84
CA MET A 83 16.74 -0.03 -2.74
C MET A 83 16.45 -1.52 -2.91
N ASN A 84 15.72 -1.93 -3.95
CA ASN A 84 15.25 -3.30 -4.16
C ASN A 84 16.38 -4.34 -4.05
N ASN A 85 17.49 -4.14 -4.76
CA ASN A 85 18.57 -5.12 -4.78
C ASN A 85 19.22 -5.29 -3.40
N MET A 86 19.36 -4.20 -2.64
CA MET A 86 19.95 -4.26 -1.29
C MET A 86 18.99 -4.88 -0.28
N ILE A 87 17.72 -4.47 -0.29
CA ILE A 87 16.69 -5.00 0.62
C ILE A 87 16.45 -6.48 0.34
N ALA A 88 16.27 -6.86 -0.93
CA ALA A 88 16.07 -8.25 -1.32
C ALA A 88 17.26 -9.13 -0.92
N LYS A 89 18.50 -8.67 -1.12
CA LYS A 89 19.69 -9.41 -0.68
C LYS A 89 19.74 -9.59 0.84
N ALA A 90 19.52 -8.52 1.60
CA ALA A 90 19.54 -8.56 3.06
C ALA A 90 18.48 -9.53 3.62
N CYS A 91 17.26 -9.47 3.09
CA CYS A 91 16.15 -10.32 3.56
C CYS A 91 16.27 -11.77 3.09
N ALA A 92 16.85 -12.03 1.91
CA ALA A 92 17.07 -13.39 1.42
C ALA A 92 18.02 -14.19 2.33
N GLU A 93 19.06 -13.57 2.90
CA GLU A 93 19.94 -14.21 3.89
C GLU A 93 19.20 -14.56 5.19
N LEU A 94 18.09 -13.87 5.48
CA LEU A 94 17.21 -14.13 6.63
C LEU A 94 16.03 -15.05 6.29
N ALA A 95 15.95 -15.54 5.05
CA ALA A 95 14.81 -16.29 4.53
C ALA A 95 13.45 -15.57 4.66
N ILE A 96 13.45 -14.23 4.62
CA ILE A 96 12.22 -13.42 4.67
C ILE A 96 11.86 -12.98 3.25
N PRO A 97 10.66 -13.33 2.75
CA PRO A 97 10.22 -12.87 1.44
C PRO A 97 9.98 -11.36 1.46
N THR A 98 10.35 -10.71 0.36
CA THR A 98 10.15 -9.28 0.19
C THR A 98 9.21 -8.98 -0.96
N ALA A 99 8.53 -7.84 -0.88
CA ALA A 99 7.70 -7.35 -1.96
C ALA A 99 7.87 -5.84 -2.15
N LEU A 100 8.19 -5.43 -3.38
CA LEU A 100 8.06 -4.04 -3.77
C LEU A 100 6.58 -3.70 -3.81
N SER A 101 6.13 -2.80 -2.95
CA SER A 101 4.72 -2.54 -2.71
C SER A 101 4.46 -1.07 -2.39
N ARG A 102 3.27 -0.62 -2.78
CA ARG A 102 2.72 0.69 -2.40
C ARG A 102 1.73 0.58 -1.24
N ARG A 103 1.53 -0.62 -0.69
CA ARG A 103 0.77 -0.87 0.55
C ARG A 103 1.66 -0.66 1.78
N THR A 104 2.27 0.52 1.85
CA THR A 104 3.15 0.93 2.96
C THR A 104 2.54 2.15 3.66
N TYR A 105 1.27 2.03 4.05
CA TYR A 105 0.44 3.16 4.46
C TYR A 105 0.90 3.72 5.81
N LEU A 106 1.16 2.84 6.78
CA LEU A 106 1.57 3.26 8.12
C LEU A 106 2.99 3.82 8.12
N LEU A 107 3.89 3.23 7.33
CA LEU A 107 5.24 3.72 7.12
C LEU A 107 5.24 5.11 6.47
N ASN A 108 4.33 5.37 5.52
CA ASN A 108 4.22 6.69 4.91
C ASN A 108 3.78 7.75 5.93
N GLN A 109 2.72 7.48 6.70
CA GLN A 109 2.30 8.38 7.79
C GLN A 109 3.41 8.61 8.81
N TRP A 110 4.17 7.56 9.15
CA TRP A 110 5.28 7.69 10.09
C TRP A 110 6.44 8.50 9.51
N LEU A 111 6.74 8.35 8.22
CA LEU A 111 7.72 9.19 7.52
C LEU A 111 7.30 10.66 7.51
N GLU A 112 6.03 10.96 7.23
CA GLU A 112 5.47 12.32 7.29
C GLU A 112 5.62 12.92 8.70
N GLN A 113 5.21 12.17 9.73
CA GLN A 113 5.39 12.58 11.12
C GLN A 113 6.87 12.86 11.45
N ARG A 114 7.79 11.99 11.04
CA ARG A 114 9.22 12.19 11.30
C ARG A 114 9.77 13.42 10.59
N MET A 115 9.30 13.72 9.38
CA MET A 115 9.69 14.92 8.64
C MET A 115 9.27 16.21 9.36
N GLU A 116 8.12 16.20 10.04
CA GLU A 116 7.59 17.36 10.75
C GLU A 116 8.14 17.48 12.17
N GLU A 117 8.22 16.38 12.91
CA GLU A 117 8.43 16.39 14.36
C GLU A 117 9.83 15.93 14.78
N VAL A 118 10.48 15.05 14.00
CA VAL A 118 11.71 14.38 14.42
C VAL A 118 12.94 14.96 13.75
N TYR A 119 13.03 14.93 12.42
CA TYR A 119 14.23 15.37 11.71
C TYR A 119 14.58 16.84 11.94
N PRO A 120 13.62 17.79 12.05
CA PRO A 120 13.94 19.19 12.36
C PRO A 120 14.66 19.41 13.69
N THR A 121 14.61 18.46 14.62
CA THR A 121 15.28 18.54 15.92
C THR A 121 16.78 18.20 15.85
N TYR A 122 17.26 17.65 14.73
CA TYR A 122 18.66 17.26 14.56
C TYR A 122 19.53 18.47 14.16
N PRO A 123 20.73 18.66 14.75
CA PRO A 123 21.59 19.81 14.46
C PRO A 123 21.96 19.99 12.98
N GLY A 124 22.06 18.88 12.24
CA GLY A 124 22.41 18.88 10.81
C GLY A 124 21.22 18.91 9.86
N TYR A 125 20.00 19.19 10.35
CA TYR A 125 18.80 19.21 9.51
C TYR A 125 18.90 20.30 8.44
N GLN A 126 18.66 19.91 7.19
CA GLN A 126 18.56 20.83 6.07
C GLN A 126 17.16 20.75 5.47
N PRO A 127 16.34 21.82 5.61
CA PRO A 127 15.05 21.87 4.97
C PRO A 127 15.25 21.80 3.45
N GLY A 128 14.65 20.81 2.82
CA GLY A 128 14.84 20.53 1.41
C GLY A 128 13.98 19.36 0.96
N THR A 129 14.01 19.07 -0.34
CA THR A 129 13.23 17.98 -0.92
C THR A 129 13.70 16.65 -0.33
N ASN A 130 12.81 16.04 0.46
CA ASN A 130 12.89 14.61 0.77
C ASN A 130 13.09 13.90 -0.58
N PRO A 131 14.12 13.05 -0.75
CA PRO A 131 14.26 12.27 -1.95
C PRO A 131 13.02 11.36 -2.09
N SER A 132 12.00 11.85 -2.79
CA SER A 132 10.82 11.06 -3.16
C SER A 132 11.23 10.07 -4.24
N VAL A 133 10.63 8.89 -4.18
CA VAL A 133 10.84 7.88 -5.20
C VAL A 133 9.87 8.20 -6.31
N GLN A 134 10.35 8.85 -7.37
CA GLN A 134 9.50 9.04 -8.54
C GLN A 134 9.21 7.67 -9.16
N TYR A 135 8.00 7.18 -8.92
CA TYR A 135 7.45 6.08 -9.68
C TYR A 135 7.09 6.59 -11.07
N MET A 136 7.83 6.13 -12.07
CA MET A 136 7.39 6.27 -13.45
C MET A 136 6.22 5.32 -13.65
N ASN A 137 5.06 5.87 -14.02
CA ASN A 137 3.91 5.05 -14.37
C ASN A 137 4.29 4.16 -15.57
N SER A 138 4.29 2.84 -15.38
CA SER A 138 4.46 1.91 -16.48
C SER A 138 3.32 2.05 -17.48
N VAL A 139 3.62 1.79 -18.76
CA VAL A 139 2.60 1.73 -19.81
C VAL A 139 1.56 0.67 -19.42
N PRO A 140 0.26 1.02 -19.33
CA PRO A 140 -0.77 0.07 -18.94
C PRO A 140 -0.81 -1.16 -19.85
N GLN A 141 -0.77 -2.35 -19.25
CA GLN A 141 -0.82 -3.65 -19.93
C GLN A 141 -2.21 -4.29 -19.80
N PRO A 142 -2.62 -5.20 -20.70
CA PRO A 142 -3.82 -6.00 -20.51
C PRO A 142 -3.73 -6.82 -19.20
N LEU A 143 -4.86 -7.00 -18.51
CA LEU A 143 -4.91 -7.92 -17.37
C LEU A 143 -4.60 -9.35 -17.82
N PRO A 144 -3.87 -10.14 -17.00
CA PRO A 144 -3.79 -11.59 -17.19
C PRO A 144 -5.19 -12.23 -17.19
N ASP A 145 -5.41 -13.25 -18.01
CA ASP A 145 -6.71 -13.92 -18.16
C ASP A 145 -7.31 -14.36 -16.81
N ALA A 146 -6.46 -14.82 -15.90
CA ALA A 146 -6.86 -15.22 -14.54
C ALA A 146 -7.54 -14.10 -13.74
N LEU A 147 -7.26 -12.83 -14.04
CA LEU A 147 -7.77 -11.66 -13.33
C LEU A 147 -8.94 -10.96 -14.05
N ILE A 148 -9.37 -11.45 -15.21
CA ILE A 148 -10.47 -10.85 -15.98
C ILE A 148 -11.82 -11.26 -15.39
N GLY A 149 -12.55 -10.30 -14.81
CA GLY A 149 -13.95 -10.50 -14.40
C GLY A 149 -14.94 -10.48 -15.57
N GLU A 150 -16.19 -10.87 -15.31
CA GLU A 150 -17.26 -10.88 -16.32
C GLU A 150 -17.98 -9.54 -16.40
N LYS A 151 -18.24 -8.93 -15.24
CA LYS A 151 -18.87 -7.61 -15.10
C LYS A 151 -18.21 -6.87 -13.95
N TRP A 152 -18.47 -5.58 -13.88
CA TRP A 152 -18.06 -4.76 -12.75
C TRP A 152 -19.05 -3.63 -12.55
N THR A 153 -19.10 -3.08 -11.34
CA THR A 153 -19.90 -1.91 -11.02
C THR A 153 -19.19 -1.02 -10.01
N PHE A 154 -19.44 0.29 -10.09
CA PHE A 154 -19.06 1.21 -9.02
C PHE A 154 -20.10 1.15 -7.90
N VAL A 155 -19.60 1.22 -6.67
CA VAL A 155 -20.41 1.27 -5.45
C VAL A 155 -19.80 2.29 -4.49
N SER A 156 -20.51 2.55 -3.40
CA SER A 156 -19.99 3.35 -2.29
C SER A 156 -20.52 2.79 -0.99
N LEU A 157 -19.65 2.74 0.02
CA LEU A 157 -20.01 2.39 1.40
C LEU A 157 -19.60 3.55 2.30
N GLU A 158 -20.39 3.88 3.32
CA GLU A 158 -19.98 4.86 4.32
C GLU A 158 -18.85 4.26 5.18
N VAL A 159 -17.93 5.09 5.67
CA VAL A 159 -16.87 4.66 6.61
C VAL A 159 -17.45 3.86 7.78
N GLY A 160 -18.59 4.28 8.33
CA GLY A 160 -19.27 3.59 9.43
C GLY A 160 -19.64 2.14 9.13
N ALA A 161 -19.91 1.79 7.87
CA ALA A 161 -20.25 0.42 7.49
C ALA A 161 -19.07 -0.54 7.66
N PHE A 162 -17.83 -0.06 7.55
CA PHE A 162 -16.63 -0.89 7.72
C PHE A 162 -16.37 -1.30 9.18
N ALA A 163 -17.06 -0.70 10.16
CA ALA A 163 -16.97 -1.12 11.55
C ALA A 163 -17.40 -2.59 11.73
N GLU A 164 -18.32 -3.06 10.89
CA GLU A 164 -18.84 -4.44 10.87
C GLU A 164 -18.06 -5.34 9.91
N MET A 165 -16.96 -4.87 9.29
CA MET A 165 -16.21 -5.63 8.29
C MET A 165 -15.67 -6.96 8.82
N SER A 166 -15.39 -7.07 10.13
CA SER A 166 -14.99 -8.33 10.75
C SER A 166 -16.09 -9.40 10.78
N GLU A 167 -17.34 -9.00 10.56
CA GLU A 167 -18.51 -9.89 10.50
C GLU A 167 -18.87 -10.28 9.07
N TRP A 168 -18.26 -9.63 8.06
CA TRP A 168 -18.50 -9.95 6.65
C TRP A 168 -17.85 -11.29 6.29
N ASP A 169 -18.55 -12.07 5.48
CA ASP A 169 -18.01 -13.30 4.90
C ASP A 169 -17.04 -12.94 3.75
N ILE A 170 -15.73 -12.92 4.06
CA ILE A 170 -14.65 -12.57 3.15
C ILE A 170 -13.62 -13.70 3.11
N ASP A 171 -13.50 -14.36 1.97
CA ASP A 171 -12.51 -15.44 1.77
C ASP A 171 -11.06 -14.91 1.67
N PHE A 172 -10.88 -13.83 0.91
CA PHE A 172 -9.58 -13.23 0.62
C PHE A 172 -9.62 -11.72 0.81
N GLY A 173 -8.62 -11.15 1.45
CA GLY A 173 -8.63 -9.72 1.64
C GLY A 173 -7.50 -9.18 2.49
N GLU A 174 -7.38 -7.87 2.47
CA GLU A 174 -6.50 -7.13 3.37
C GLU A 174 -7.08 -5.73 3.58
N ALA A 175 -7.16 -5.33 4.85
CA ALA A 175 -7.71 -4.05 5.26
C ALA A 175 -6.71 -3.28 6.15
N PHE A 176 -7.07 -2.06 6.50
CA PHE A 176 -6.36 -1.24 7.47
C PHE A 176 -7.36 -0.38 8.24
N PRO A 177 -7.06 0.06 9.47
CA PRO A 177 -7.95 0.89 10.28
C PRO A 177 -8.25 2.22 9.60
N LEU A 178 -9.50 2.46 9.22
CA LEU A 178 -9.91 3.75 8.62
C LEU A 178 -9.76 4.92 9.59
N SER A 179 -9.73 4.66 10.90
CA SER A 179 -9.44 5.65 11.94
C SER A 179 -8.08 6.33 11.73
N MET A 180 -7.08 5.63 11.20
CA MET A 180 -5.76 6.20 10.91
C MET A 180 -5.80 7.27 9.81
N MET A 181 -6.88 7.33 9.03
CA MET A 181 -7.03 8.28 7.94
C MET A 181 -7.72 9.57 8.37
N ASN A 182 -8.26 9.69 9.59
CA ASN A 182 -9.02 10.86 10.04
C ASN A 182 -10.14 11.24 9.04
N ILE A 183 -10.93 10.25 8.61
CA ILE A 183 -12.07 10.43 7.70
C ILE A 183 -13.37 10.37 8.52
N ALA A 184 -14.35 11.23 8.19
CA ALA A 184 -15.63 11.26 8.89
C ALA A 184 -16.42 9.94 8.69
N PRO A 185 -17.17 9.44 9.69
CA PRO A 185 -17.91 8.17 9.60
C PRO A 185 -18.95 8.10 8.46
N ASN A 186 -19.56 9.24 8.10
CA ASN A 186 -20.53 9.33 7.01
C ASN A 186 -19.87 9.63 5.64
N CYS A 187 -18.54 9.68 5.57
CA CYS A 187 -17.85 9.89 4.32
C CYS A 187 -18.04 8.65 3.42
N PRO A 188 -18.49 8.82 2.16
CA PRO A 188 -18.57 7.73 1.22
C PRO A 188 -17.17 7.28 0.78
N ILE A 189 -16.82 6.03 1.06
CA ILE A 189 -15.68 5.33 0.48
C ILE A 189 -16.14 4.69 -0.83
N PRO A 190 -15.66 5.17 -2.00
CA PRO A 190 -16.04 4.58 -3.26
C PRO A 190 -15.35 3.22 -3.44
N GLY A 191 -15.98 2.34 -4.20
CA GLY A 191 -15.44 1.02 -4.50
C GLY A 191 -15.81 0.53 -5.89
N LEU A 192 -15.13 -0.55 -6.27
CA LEU A 192 -15.41 -1.30 -7.48
C LEU A 192 -15.67 -2.75 -7.09
N ILE A 193 -16.82 -3.29 -7.50
CA ILE A 193 -17.10 -4.73 -7.38
C ILE A 193 -16.90 -5.37 -8.74
N ILE A 194 -16.11 -6.44 -8.80
CA ILE A 194 -15.97 -7.31 -9.96
C ILE A 194 -16.84 -8.55 -9.74
N TYR A 195 -17.68 -8.86 -10.72
CA TYR A 195 -18.51 -10.06 -10.72
C TYR A 195 -17.94 -11.12 -11.63
N SER A 196 -17.91 -12.37 -11.16
CA SER A 196 -17.51 -13.51 -11.98
C SER A 196 -18.04 -14.83 -11.42
N SER A 197 -18.50 -15.73 -12.30
CA SER A 197 -18.83 -17.12 -11.94
C SER A 197 -17.66 -17.88 -11.30
N ARG A 198 -16.42 -17.41 -11.51
CA ARG A 198 -15.18 -17.94 -10.92
C ARG A 198 -14.56 -17.00 -9.87
N ALA A 199 -15.42 -16.30 -9.11
CA ALA A 199 -15.04 -15.30 -8.12
C ALA A 199 -13.94 -15.76 -7.15
N GLN A 200 -14.08 -16.95 -6.56
CA GLN A 200 -13.11 -17.47 -5.59
C GLN A 200 -11.71 -17.68 -6.20
N ALA A 201 -11.66 -18.27 -7.40
CA ALA A 201 -10.39 -18.45 -8.12
C ALA A 201 -9.77 -17.09 -8.49
N LEU A 202 -10.59 -16.15 -8.98
CA LEU A 202 -10.14 -14.80 -9.33
C LEU A 202 -9.57 -14.07 -8.10
N ALA A 203 -10.26 -14.14 -6.96
CA ALA A 203 -9.82 -13.54 -5.70
C ALA A 203 -8.53 -14.17 -5.17
N ALA A 204 -8.39 -15.50 -5.25
CA ALA A 204 -7.15 -16.19 -4.88
C ALA A 204 -5.95 -15.74 -5.74
N TRP A 205 -6.15 -15.58 -7.06
CA TRP A 205 -5.13 -15.01 -7.94
C TRP A 205 -4.78 -13.56 -7.59
N MET A 206 -5.78 -12.73 -7.26
CA MET A 206 -5.56 -11.35 -6.82
C MET A 206 -4.76 -11.26 -5.52
N SER A 207 -5.00 -12.14 -4.55
CA SER A 207 -4.25 -12.21 -3.29
C SER A 207 -2.75 -12.51 -3.47
N GLY A 208 -2.36 -13.11 -4.60
CA GLY A 208 -0.96 -13.30 -4.95
C GLY A 208 -0.23 -12.02 -5.36
N SER A 209 -0.96 -10.92 -5.58
CA SER A 209 -0.43 -9.64 -6.06
C SER A 209 -0.46 -8.58 -4.96
N GLU A 210 0.51 -7.66 -5.00
CA GLU A 210 0.50 -6.47 -4.14
C GLU A 210 -0.48 -5.43 -4.70
N LEU A 211 -1.78 -5.55 -4.40
CA LEU A 211 -2.80 -4.62 -4.88
C LEU A 211 -2.60 -3.22 -4.27
N ALA A 212 -2.23 -2.25 -5.11
CA ALA A 212 -1.95 -0.89 -4.66
C ALA A 212 -3.22 -0.03 -4.66
N PHE A 213 -3.80 0.22 -5.83
CA PHE A 213 -4.98 1.07 -5.99
C PHE A 213 -5.62 0.95 -7.38
N ILE A 214 -6.86 1.41 -7.49
CA ILE A 214 -7.56 1.63 -8.76
C ILE A 214 -7.45 3.10 -9.15
N LYS A 215 -7.17 3.36 -10.42
CA LYS A 215 -7.04 4.71 -10.98
C LYS A 215 -7.86 4.87 -12.24
N PHE A 216 -8.62 5.95 -12.32
CA PHE A 216 -9.24 6.38 -13.57
C PHE A 216 -8.23 7.18 -14.41
N SER A 217 -8.00 6.76 -15.66
CA SER A 217 -7.16 7.46 -16.63
C SER A 217 -8.03 7.96 -17.78
N PRO A 218 -8.28 9.27 -17.92
CA PRO A 218 -9.14 9.80 -18.98
C PRO A 218 -8.48 9.84 -20.36
N ASN A 219 -7.14 9.87 -20.41
CA ASN A 219 -6.35 10.04 -21.63
C ASN A 219 -5.30 8.93 -21.77
N PRO A 220 -4.86 8.57 -23.00
CA PRO A 220 -5.43 8.99 -24.29
C PRO A 220 -6.80 8.35 -24.58
N ALA A 221 -7.15 7.26 -23.87
CA ALA A 221 -8.46 6.66 -23.88
C ALA A 221 -8.92 6.45 -22.43
N ALA A 222 -10.21 6.67 -22.16
CA ALA A 222 -10.77 6.53 -20.83
C ALA A 222 -10.69 5.07 -20.36
N ARG A 223 -10.01 4.82 -19.25
CA ARG A 223 -9.73 3.48 -18.70
C ARG A 223 -9.78 3.47 -17.18
N LEU A 224 -10.16 2.33 -16.61
CA LEU A 224 -9.83 1.97 -15.25
C LEU A 224 -8.55 1.15 -15.23
N LEU A 225 -7.63 1.54 -14.37
CA LEU A 225 -6.35 0.90 -14.19
C LEU A 225 -6.28 0.29 -12.80
N LEU A 226 -5.81 -0.96 -12.70
CA LEU A 226 -5.38 -1.57 -11.45
C LEU A 226 -3.87 -1.43 -11.35
N GLN A 227 -3.43 -0.79 -10.27
CA GLN A 227 -2.03 -0.63 -9.93
C GLN A 227 -1.62 -1.73 -8.96
N THR A 228 -0.52 -2.41 -9.25
CA THR A 228 0.05 -3.44 -8.35
C THR A 228 1.54 -3.23 -8.13
N GLY A 229 2.09 -3.90 -7.12
CA GLY A 229 3.52 -3.91 -6.82
C GLY A 229 4.10 -2.51 -6.68
N GLY A 230 5.29 -2.31 -7.26
CA GLY A 230 5.93 -1.00 -7.34
C GLY A 230 5.32 -0.10 -8.40
N ASP A 231 5.25 -0.57 -9.65
CA ASP A 231 4.95 0.27 -10.81
C ASP A 231 4.12 -0.44 -11.89
N ASP A 232 3.59 -1.62 -11.61
CA ASP A 232 2.78 -2.37 -12.56
C ASP A 232 1.40 -1.71 -12.72
N SER A 233 0.94 -1.66 -13.97
CA SER A 233 -0.26 -0.95 -14.38
C SER A 233 -1.06 -1.83 -15.33
N TRP A 234 -2.26 -2.22 -14.90
CA TRP A 234 -3.12 -3.16 -15.63
C TRP A 234 -4.41 -2.50 -16.06
N ILE A 235 -4.85 -2.73 -17.29
CA ILE A 235 -6.13 -2.22 -17.81
C ILE A 235 -7.24 -3.11 -17.25
N LEU A 236 -7.97 -2.61 -16.25
CA LEU A 236 -9.12 -3.28 -15.66
C LEU A 236 -10.35 -3.19 -16.56
N ALA A 237 -10.59 -1.99 -17.10
CA ALA A 237 -11.69 -1.76 -18.04
C ALA A 237 -11.36 -0.64 -19.03
N ASN A 238 -11.73 -0.83 -20.29
CA ASN A 238 -11.79 0.26 -21.27
C ASN A 238 -13.19 0.89 -21.21
N LEU A 239 -13.25 2.21 -21.05
CA LEU A 239 -14.50 2.94 -20.89
C LEU A 239 -14.81 3.70 -22.19
N SER A 240 -15.78 3.22 -22.96
CA SER A 240 -16.23 3.86 -24.21
C SER A 240 -17.56 4.60 -24.06
N ASN A 241 -18.40 4.20 -23.11
CA ASN A 241 -19.71 4.81 -22.88
C ASN A 241 -19.58 6.10 -22.04
N PRO A 242 -20.12 7.24 -22.51
CA PRO A 242 -20.16 8.49 -21.74
C PRO A 242 -20.72 8.37 -20.31
N SER A 243 -21.74 7.54 -20.07
CA SER A 243 -22.32 7.37 -18.74
C SER A 243 -21.32 6.70 -17.78
N THR A 244 -20.65 5.64 -18.24
CA THR A 244 -19.64 4.92 -17.48
C THR A 244 -18.38 5.76 -17.27
N ILE A 245 -18.01 6.60 -18.23
CA ILE A 245 -16.93 7.59 -18.05
C ILE A 245 -17.30 8.60 -16.96
N ALA A 246 -18.55 9.07 -16.92
CA ALA A 246 -19.02 9.96 -15.86
C ALA A 246 -19.04 9.28 -14.49
N GLU A 247 -19.36 7.99 -14.41
CA GLU A 247 -19.23 7.19 -13.17
C GLU A 247 -17.78 7.07 -12.71
N ALA A 248 -16.84 6.78 -13.61
CA ALA A 248 -15.43 6.70 -13.27
C ALA A 248 -14.85 8.03 -12.79
N LYS A 249 -15.32 9.16 -13.34
CA LYS A 249 -15.02 10.50 -12.83
C LYS A 249 -15.55 10.69 -11.41
N ARG A 250 -16.83 10.36 -11.16
CA ARG A 250 -17.44 10.42 -9.82
C ARG A 250 -16.70 9.54 -8.81
N PHE A 251 -16.29 8.33 -9.21
CA PHE A 251 -15.45 7.45 -8.41
C PHE A 251 -14.13 8.15 -8.03
N SER A 252 -13.42 8.73 -9.00
CA SER A 252 -12.16 9.45 -8.74
C SER A 252 -12.34 10.67 -7.84
N GLU A 253 -13.43 11.43 -8.01
CA GLU A 253 -13.76 12.58 -7.17
C GLU A 253 -14.11 12.17 -5.73
N ALA A 254 -14.89 11.10 -5.55
CA ALA A 254 -15.21 10.55 -4.24
C ALA A 254 -13.94 10.01 -3.56
N LYS A 255 -13.07 9.34 -4.31
CA LYS A 255 -11.80 8.79 -3.83
C LYS A 255 -10.91 9.91 -3.28
N SER A 256 -10.81 11.03 -3.99
CA SER A 256 -10.06 12.20 -3.51
C SER A 256 -10.64 12.82 -2.24
N LYS A 257 -11.97 12.91 -2.12
CA LYS A 257 -12.65 13.36 -0.89
C LYS A 257 -12.44 12.41 0.28
N ALA A 258 -12.27 11.12 0.01
CA ALA A 258 -11.95 10.07 0.97
C ALA A 258 -10.43 9.89 1.20
N LYS A 259 -9.61 10.93 0.96
CA LYS A 259 -8.14 10.88 1.14
C LYS A 259 -7.49 9.72 0.38
N GLU A 260 -7.95 9.53 -0.84
CA GLU A 260 -7.53 8.49 -1.78
C GLU A 260 -7.88 7.05 -1.36
N VAL A 261 -8.67 6.89 -0.29
CA VAL A 261 -9.18 5.60 0.17
C VAL A 261 -10.34 5.13 -0.70
N HIS A 262 -10.31 3.85 -1.05
CA HIS A 262 -11.32 3.16 -1.84
C HIS A 262 -11.21 1.64 -1.60
N PHE A 263 -12.10 0.86 -2.19
CA PHE A 263 -12.00 -0.61 -2.11
C PHE A 263 -12.18 -1.30 -3.47
N LEU A 264 -11.65 -2.52 -3.53
CA LEU A 264 -11.91 -3.49 -4.60
C LEU A 264 -12.55 -4.73 -3.97
N ALA A 265 -13.68 -5.16 -4.52
CA ALA A 265 -14.35 -6.38 -4.09
C ALA A 265 -14.58 -7.33 -5.27
N VAL A 266 -14.67 -8.62 -4.97
CA VAL A 266 -14.98 -9.69 -5.93
C VAL A 266 -16.14 -10.52 -5.39
N GLN A 267 -17.18 -10.69 -6.21
CA GLN A 267 -18.37 -11.46 -5.87
C GLN A 267 -18.77 -12.39 -7.02
N SER A 268 -19.53 -13.44 -6.73
CA SER A 268 -20.04 -14.36 -7.75
C SER A 268 -21.09 -13.71 -8.65
N ASN A 269 -21.95 -12.88 -8.05
CA ASN A 269 -23.04 -12.17 -8.70
C ASN A 269 -23.51 -10.98 -7.83
N PRO A 270 -24.34 -10.06 -8.35
CA PRO A 270 -24.83 -8.90 -7.61
C PRO A 270 -25.70 -9.20 -6.39
N GLU A 271 -26.30 -10.40 -6.31
CA GLU A 271 -27.16 -10.83 -5.21
C GLU A 271 -26.38 -11.56 -4.10
N SER A 272 -25.06 -11.70 -4.24
CA SER A 272 -24.20 -12.36 -3.26
C SER A 272 -24.07 -11.55 -1.98
N GLU A 273 -24.34 -12.17 -0.84
CA GLU A 273 -24.12 -11.59 0.48
C GLU A 273 -22.69 -11.80 0.99
N SER A 274 -21.91 -12.65 0.32
CA SER A 274 -20.50 -12.90 0.63
C SER A 274 -19.56 -12.28 -0.41
N PHE A 275 -18.31 -12.05 0.01
CA PHE A 275 -17.21 -11.58 -0.83
C PHE A 275 -16.19 -12.69 -1.01
N ALA A 276 -15.96 -13.10 -2.25
CA ALA A 276 -14.80 -13.93 -2.56
C ALA A 276 -13.50 -13.16 -2.29
N GLY A 277 -13.51 -11.84 -2.50
CA GLY A 277 -12.35 -10.99 -2.25
C GLY A 277 -12.76 -9.59 -1.80
N PHE A 278 -12.06 -9.01 -0.85
CA PHE A 278 -12.24 -7.61 -0.44
C PHE A 278 -10.92 -6.97 0.00
N TRP A 279 -10.50 -5.91 -0.68
CA TRP A 279 -9.29 -5.16 -0.34
C TRP A 279 -9.63 -3.69 -0.13
N LEU A 280 -9.26 -3.18 1.04
CA LEU A 280 -9.20 -1.74 1.27
C LEU A 280 -7.87 -1.22 0.72
N LEU A 281 -7.94 -0.11 -0.01
CA LEU A 281 -6.84 0.43 -0.81
C LEU A 281 -6.70 1.94 -0.58
N GLN A 282 -5.48 2.43 -0.69
CA GLN A 282 -5.19 3.87 -0.72
C GLN A 282 -4.16 4.18 -1.82
N GLU A 283 -4.43 5.21 -2.63
CA GLU A 283 -3.39 5.78 -3.51
C GLU A 283 -2.54 6.76 -2.69
N ILE A 284 -1.39 6.29 -2.22
CA ILE A 284 -0.41 7.13 -1.53
C ILE A 284 0.51 7.81 -2.55
N ASN A 285 0.90 9.05 -2.23
CA ASN A 285 1.90 9.79 -2.98
C ASN A 285 3.28 9.51 -2.35
N ILE A 286 4.15 8.82 -3.08
CA ILE A 286 5.46 8.29 -2.64
C ILE A 286 6.54 8.62 -3.68
#